data_AF-A0A430UP50-F1
#
_entry.id   AF-A0A430UP50-F1
#
_cell.length_a   1.000
_cell.length_b   1.000
_cell.length_c   1.000
_cell.angle_alpha   90.00
_cell.angle_beta   90.00
_cell.angle_gamma   90.00
#
_symmetry.space_group_name_H-M   'P 1'
#
loop_
_entity.id
_entity.type
_entity.pdbx_description
1 polymer ?
#
loop_
_entity_poly.entity_id
_entity_poly.type
_entity_poly.pdbx_seq_one_letter_code
_entity_poly.pdbx_strand_id
1 'polypeptide(L)'
;VARALARLHPGMGPLEVAAEVGGLELVAIAGIYLEGYEAGLPLVLDGFPVTAGALLAWKMAPGLRDHLFAGHLSREPGHRHQLEALGLRPLLDLDLALGEGTGAVLAMPLLRAAARILHMATFQEAGVSRG
;
A
#
# COMPACT_ATOMS: atom_id res chain seq x y z
N VAL A 1 4.83 -0.40 -22.61
CA VAL A 1 5.59 0.45 -21.66
C VAL A 1 6.48 1.47 -22.38
N ALA A 2 7.55 1.10 -23.09
CA ALA A 2 8.51 2.06 -23.67
C ALA A 2 7.89 3.17 -24.56
N ARG A 3 6.93 2.81 -25.44
CA ARG A 3 6.19 3.77 -26.27
C ARG A 3 5.32 4.75 -25.47
N ALA A 4 4.80 4.31 -24.32
CA ALA A 4 4.00 5.16 -23.43
C ALA A 4 4.90 6.17 -22.72
N LEU A 5 6.05 5.70 -22.19
CA LEU A 5 7.05 6.57 -21.56
C LEU A 5 7.62 7.62 -22.52
N ALA A 6 7.72 7.31 -23.81
CA ALA A 6 8.18 8.26 -24.83
C ALA A 6 7.23 9.45 -25.08
N ARG A 7 5.99 9.41 -24.56
CA ARG A 7 5.06 10.54 -24.58
C ARG A 7 5.24 11.49 -23.40
N LEU A 8 5.95 11.06 -22.36
CA LEU A 8 6.15 11.84 -21.16
C LEU A 8 7.33 12.81 -21.31
N HIS A 9 7.28 13.93 -20.60
CA HIS A 9 8.39 14.88 -20.51
C HIS A 9 8.57 15.38 -19.06
N PRO A 10 9.78 15.88 -18.70
CA PRO A 10 10.01 16.50 -17.41
C PRO A 10 9.00 17.64 -17.15
N GLY A 11 8.57 17.78 -15.90
CA GLY A 11 7.61 18.80 -15.48
C GLY A 11 6.13 18.36 -15.47
N MET A 12 5.79 17.21 -16.07
CA MET A 12 4.42 16.68 -15.99
C MET A 12 4.04 16.32 -14.54
N GLY A 13 2.79 16.65 -14.18
CA GLY A 13 2.24 16.27 -12.89
C GLY A 13 1.94 14.78 -12.79
N PRO A 14 1.83 14.20 -11.58
CA PRO A 14 1.60 12.76 -11.42
C PRO A 14 0.28 12.28 -12.04
N LEU A 15 -0.79 13.07 -11.95
CA LEU A 15 -2.08 12.75 -12.58
C LEU A 15 -2.02 12.81 -14.11
N GLU A 16 -1.25 13.75 -14.67
CA GLU A 16 -1.03 13.87 -16.11
C GLU A 16 -0.25 12.67 -16.65
N VAL A 17 0.79 12.24 -15.92
CA VAL A 17 1.51 10.99 -16.22
C VAL A 17 0.55 9.79 -16.20
N ALA A 18 -0.31 9.68 -15.19
CA ALA A 18 -1.29 8.59 -15.12
C ALA A 18 -2.33 8.63 -16.25
N ALA A 19 -2.76 9.82 -16.68
CA ALA A 19 -3.65 9.98 -17.83
C ALA A 19 -2.98 9.50 -19.13
N GLU A 20 -1.68 9.74 -19.29
CA GLU A 20 -0.93 9.31 -20.47
C GLU A 20 -0.61 7.82 -20.47
N VAL A 21 -0.24 7.21 -19.34
CA VAL A 21 0.35 5.85 -19.32
C VAL A 21 -0.32 4.86 -18.38
N GLY A 22 -1.35 5.28 -17.64
CA GLY A 22 -2.08 4.45 -16.68
C GLY A 22 -3.31 3.77 -17.27
N GLY A 23 -4.21 3.39 -16.36
CA GLY A 23 -5.53 2.84 -16.63
C GLY A 23 -6.57 3.50 -15.74
N LEU A 24 -7.83 3.51 -16.16
CA LEU A 24 -8.92 4.18 -15.43
C LEU A 24 -9.08 3.63 -14.01
N GLU A 25 -8.94 2.32 -13.85
CA GLU A 25 -8.98 1.62 -12.58
C GLU A 25 -7.81 2.00 -11.68
N LEU A 26 -6.61 2.25 -12.22
CA LEU A 26 -5.46 2.67 -11.42
C LEU A 26 -5.65 4.08 -10.85
N VAL A 27 -6.26 4.97 -11.65
CA VAL A 27 -6.63 6.33 -11.20
C VAL A 27 -7.76 6.26 -10.16
N ALA A 28 -8.75 5.39 -10.35
CA ALA A 28 -9.80 5.18 -9.36
C ALA A 28 -9.26 4.62 -8.03
N ILE A 29 -8.33 3.66 -8.09
CA ILE A 29 -7.62 3.13 -6.91
C ILE A 29 -6.84 4.24 -6.19
N ALA A 30 -6.18 5.13 -6.93
CA ALA A 30 -5.52 6.28 -6.33
C ALA A 30 -6.51 7.18 -5.58
N GLY A 31 -7.70 7.43 -6.16
CA GLY A 31 -8.78 8.15 -5.51
C GLY A 31 -9.27 7.49 -4.22
N ILE A 32 -9.43 6.17 -4.21
CA ILE A 32 -9.80 5.40 -3.00
C ILE A 32 -8.78 5.61 -1.88
N TYR A 33 -7.48 5.55 -2.20
CA TYR A 33 -6.43 5.76 -1.20
C TYR A 33 -6.34 7.21 -0.74
N LEU A 34 -6.55 8.19 -1.62
CA LEU A 34 -6.60 9.61 -1.24
C LEU A 34 -7.76 9.90 -0.29
N GLU A 35 -8.95 9.38 -0.58
CA GLU A 35 -10.12 9.55 0.29
C GLU A 35 -9.91 8.88 1.65
N GLY A 36 -9.40 7.63 1.66
CA GLY A 36 -9.10 6.94 2.92
C GLY A 36 -8.01 7.63 3.74
N TYR A 37 -7.03 8.27 3.08
CA TYR A 37 -6.01 9.07 3.73
C TYR A 37 -6.59 10.33 4.37
N GLU A 38 -7.43 11.09 3.63
CA GLU A 38 -8.11 12.28 4.15
C GLU A 38 -9.02 11.92 5.35
N ALA A 39 -9.66 10.74 5.30
CA ALA A 39 -10.44 10.20 6.41
C ALA A 39 -9.61 9.69 7.61
N GLY A 40 -8.28 9.73 7.53
CA GLY A 40 -7.38 9.33 8.61
C GLY A 40 -7.32 7.81 8.85
N LEU A 41 -7.65 6.99 7.86
CA LEU A 41 -7.76 5.53 8.02
C LEU A 41 -6.43 4.80 7.74
N PRO A 42 -6.22 3.61 8.34
CA PRO A 42 -5.22 2.65 7.89
C PRO A 42 -5.58 2.10 6.50
N LEU A 43 -4.62 2.09 5.57
CA LEU A 43 -4.82 1.72 4.17
C LEU A 43 -4.00 0.48 3.84
N VAL A 44 -4.62 -0.54 3.25
CA VAL A 44 -3.94 -1.81 2.96
C VAL A 44 -3.73 -1.97 1.46
N LEU A 45 -2.50 -2.28 1.08
CA LEU A 45 -2.11 -2.56 -0.30
C LEU A 45 -2.30 -4.04 -0.63
N ASP A 46 -2.72 -4.30 -1.86
CA ASP A 46 -2.83 -5.63 -2.46
C ASP A 46 -1.59 -5.94 -3.30
N GLY A 47 -1.74 -6.36 -4.56
CA GLY A 47 -0.67 -6.67 -5.50
C GLY A 47 -0.27 -5.51 -6.41
N PHE A 48 0.54 -5.82 -7.42
CA PHE A 48 1.19 -4.84 -8.30
C PHE A 48 0.28 -3.76 -8.92
N PRO A 49 -0.92 -4.07 -9.48
CA PRO A 49 -1.78 -3.02 -10.06
C PRO A 49 -2.33 -2.07 -9.00
N VAL A 50 -2.78 -2.61 -7.86
CA VAL A 50 -3.32 -1.81 -6.76
C VAL A 50 -2.24 -0.90 -6.17
N THR A 51 -1.05 -1.45 -5.96
CA THR A 51 0.12 -0.69 -5.48
C THR A 51 0.57 0.37 -6.50
N ALA A 52 0.38 0.18 -7.81
CA ALA A 52 0.63 1.23 -8.81
C ALA A 52 -0.33 2.43 -8.63
N GLY A 53 -1.61 2.18 -8.33
CA GLY A 53 -2.56 3.24 -7.95
C GLY A 53 -2.16 3.95 -6.65
N ALA A 54 -1.67 3.19 -5.65
CA ALA A 54 -1.16 3.78 -4.42
C ALA A 54 0.08 4.68 -4.64
N LEU A 55 0.97 4.32 -5.58
CA LEU A 55 2.10 5.19 -5.97
C LEU A 55 1.63 6.51 -6.56
N LEU A 56 0.58 6.50 -7.40
CA LEU A 56 -0.02 7.73 -7.91
C LEU A 56 -0.56 8.58 -6.77
N ALA A 57 -1.36 7.98 -5.88
CA ALA A 57 -1.90 8.67 -4.70
C ALA A 57 -0.79 9.28 -3.83
N TRP A 58 0.28 8.54 -3.57
CA TRP A 58 1.44 9.00 -2.81
C TRP A 58 2.19 10.16 -3.49
N LYS A 59 2.33 10.15 -4.82
CA LYS A 59 2.94 11.26 -5.55
C LYS A 59 2.08 12.53 -5.54
N MET A 60 0.77 12.40 -5.38
CA MET A 60 -0.16 13.52 -5.20
C MET A 60 -0.20 14.02 -3.76
N ALA A 61 -0.11 13.11 -2.78
CA ALA A 61 -0.14 13.40 -1.35
C ALA A 61 0.98 12.65 -0.62
N PRO A 62 2.16 13.27 -0.41
CA PRO A 62 3.33 12.57 0.15
C PRO A 62 3.13 11.93 1.53
N GLY A 63 2.28 12.53 2.38
CA GLY A 63 1.96 12.01 3.72
C GLY A 63 1.10 10.75 3.73
N LEU A 64 0.47 10.41 2.59
CA LEU A 64 -0.37 9.20 2.45
C LEU A 64 0.40 7.92 2.80
N ARG A 65 1.71 7.90 2.54
CA ARG A 65 2.57 6.76 2.85
C ARG A 65 2.49 6.34 4.32
N ASP A 66 2.32 7.28 5.24
CA ASP A 66 2.31 7.01 6.68
C ASP A 66 1.05 6.24 7.12
N HIS A 67 0.07 6.11 6.23
CA HIS A 67 -1.16 5.33 6.43
C HIS A 67 -1.12 3.96 5.74
N LEU A 68 -0.11 3.69 4.90
CA LEU A 68 -0.06 2.49 4.08
C LEU A 68 0.52 1.27 4.83
N PHE A 69 -0.12 0.13 4.64
CA PHE A 69 0.35 -1.19 5.06
C PHE A 69 0.42 -2.11 3.85
N ALA A 70 1.58 -2.73 3.59
CA ALA A 70 1.72 -3.69 2.51
C ALA A 70 1.12 -5.04 2.91
N GLY A 71 -0.04 -5.41 2.35
CA GLY A 71 -0.73 -6.65 2.70
C GLY A 71 0.11 -7.89 2.37
N HIS A 72 0.67 -7.93 1.16
CA HIS A 72 1.56 -9.01 0.75
C HIS A 72 2.64 -8.55 -0.25
N LEU A 73 3.63 -9.42 -0.49
CA LEU A 73 4.44 -9.39 -1.71
C LEU A 73 3.78 -10.32 -2.73
N SER A 74 3.43 -9.77 -3.89
CA SER A 74 2.90 -10.56 -5.01
C SER A 74 4.03 -11.12 -5.87
N ARG A 75 3.72 -12.10 -6.73
CA ARG A 75 4.70 -12.74 -7.63
C ARG A 75 5.24 -11.78 -8.70
N GLU A 76 4.51 -10.73 -9.04
CA GLU A 76 4.90 -9.76 -10.05
C GLU A 76 6.24 -9.09 -9.66
N PRO A 77 7.30 -9.21 -10.47
CA PRO A 77 8.63 -8.71 -10.10
C PRO A 77 8.67 -7.22 -9.77
N GLY A 78 7.83 -6.43 -10.45
CA GLY A 78 7.73 -4.99 -10.24
C GLY A 78 7.19 -4.61 -8.85
N HIS A 79 6.49 -5.50 -8.16
CA HIS A 79 5.85 -5.16 -6.89
C HIS A 79 6.89 -4.88 -5.79
N ARG A 80 8.00 -5.62 -5.79
CA ARG A 80 9.14 -5.37 -4.90
C ARG A 80 9.65 -3.94 -5.01
N HIS A 81 9.83 -3.43 -6.24
CA HIS A 81 10.30 -2.06 -6.46
C HIS A 81 9.31 -1.01 -5.96
N GLN A 82 8.00 -1.27 -6.07
CA GLN A 82 6.98 -0.35 -5.57
C GLN A 82 7.02 -0.29 -4.03
N LEU A 83 7.12 -1.44 -3.36
CA LEU A 83 7.21 -1.51 -1.90
C LEU A 83 8.51 -0.89 -1.38
N GLU A 84 9.64 -1.09 -2.07
CA GLU A 84 10.91 -0.44 -1.75
C GLU A 84 10.82 1.09 -1.87
N ALA A 85 10.20 1.61 -2.94
CA ALA A 85 10.00 3.05 -3.12
C ALA A 85 9.07 3.65 -2.05
N LEU A 86 8.06 2.89 -1.61
CA LEU A 86 7.17 3.25 -0.53
C LEU A 86 7.78 3.00 0.87
N GLY A 87 8.93 2.33 0.98
CA GLY A 87 9.54 1.98 2.26
C GLY A 87 8.69 1.02 3.11
N LEU A 88 7.88 0.16 2.48
CA LEU A 88 6.95 -0.73 3.17
C LEU A 88 7.46 -2.17 3.19
N ARG A 89 7.33 -2.83 4.34
CA ARG A 89 7.57 -4.27 4.48
C ARG A 89 6.25 -5.04 4.29
N PRO A 90 6.19 -6.04 3.39
CA PRO A 90 5.00 -6.86 3.23
C PRO A 90 4.72 -7.67 4.51
N LEU A 91 3.44 -7.80 4.87
CA LEU A 91 2.99 -8.63 6.00
C LEU A 91 2.99 -10.12 5.64
N LEU A 92 2.65 -10.44 4.38
CA LEU A 92 2.57 -11.80 3.85
C LEU A 92 3.48 -11.96 2.63
N ASP A 93 4.01 -13.17 2.43
CA ASP A 93 4.70 -13.58 1.19
C ASP A 93 4.27 -15.01 0.89
N LEU A 94 3.27 -15.14 0.00
CA LEU A 94 2.51 -16.37 -0.26
C LEU A 94 2.47 -16.70 -1.75
N ASP A 95 3.36 -16.10 -2.56
CA ASP A 95 3.43 -16.28 -4.01
C ASP A 95 2.10 -16.03 -4.77
N LEU A 96 1.28 -15.10 -4.26
CA LEU A 96 -0.01 -14.74 -4.84
C LEU A 96 0.15 -13.86 -6.09
N ALA A 97 -0.74 -14.03 -7.07
CA ALA A 97 -0.71 -13.32 -8.35
C ALA A 97 -2.12 -13.09 -8.93
N LEU A 98 -3.15 -13.04 -8.07
CA LEU A 98 -4.55 -12.87 -8.50
C LEU A 98 -4.94 -11.39 -8.60
N GLY A 99 -4.61 -10.59 -7.59
CA GLY A 99 -5.10 -9.22 -7.46
C GLY A 99 -6.46 -9.18 -6.76
N GLU A 100 -7.37 -8.33 -7.26
CA GLU A 100 -8.75 -8.14 -6.76
C GLU A 100 -8.84 -7.68 -5.29
N GLY A 101 -7.74 -7.25 -4.67
CA GLY A 101 -7.70 -6.92 -3.24
C GLY A 101 -7.48 -8.13 -2.33
N THR A 102 -7.25 -9.32 -2.88
CA THR A 102 -7.18 -10.56 -2.09
C THR A 102 -6.06 -10.59 -1.07
N GLY A 103 -4.84 -10.20 -1.43
CA GLY A 103 -3.70 -10.05 -0.53
C GLY A 103 -3.91 -8.97 0.53
N ALA A 104 -4.55 -7.85 0.16
CA ALA A 104 -4.92 -6.82 1.13
C ALA A 104 -5.91 -7.34 2.19
N VAL A 105 -6.98 -8.00 1.76
CA VAL A 105 -8.02 -8.53 2.65
C VAL A 105 -7.48 -9.66 3.53
N LEU A 106 -6.64 -10.55 2.97
CA LEU A 106 -5.98 -11.63 3.72
C LEU A 106 -5.07 -11.10 4.85
N ALA A 107 -4.50 -9.90 4.70
CA ALA A 107 -3.65 -9.29 5.71
C ALA A 107 -4.42 -8.59 6.84
N MET A 108 -5.71 -8.27 6.65
CA MET A 108 -6.50 -7.55 7.66
C MET A 108 -6.56 -8.23 9.04
N PRO A 109 -6.69 -9.58 9.16
CA PRO A 109 -6.62 -10.24 10.46
C PRO A 109 -5.30 -9.99 11.20
N LEU A 110 -4.16 -9.90 10.49
CA LEU A 110 -2.87 -9.60 11.12
C LEU A 110 -2.81 -8.16 11.66
N LEU A 111 -3.35 -7.20 10.92
CA LEU A 111 -3.46 -5.81 11.37
C LEU A 111 -4.35 -5.71 12.62
N ARG A 112 -5.48 -6.43 12.63
CA ARG A 112 -6.35 -6.50 13.82
C ARG A 112 -5.61 -7.13 15.00
N ALA A 113 -4.88 -8.22 14.79
CA ALA A 113 -4.08 -8.85 15.83
C ALA A 113 -3.00 -7.90 16.37
N ALA A 114 -2.29 -7.18 15.50
CA ALA A 114 -1.29 -6.20 15.89
C ALA A 114 -1.90 -5.06 16.73
N ALA A 115 -3.07 -4.54 16.35
CA ALA A 115 -3.79 -3.53 17.12
C ALA A 115 -4.16 -4.02 18.53
N ARG A 116 -4.37 -5.33 18.72
CA ARG A 116 -4.66 -5.92 20.05
C ARG A 116 -3.43 -6.02 20.96
N ILE A 117 -2.21 -5.93 20.45
CA ILE A 117 -0.99 -6.07 21.25
C ILE A 117 -0.93 -5.01 22.37
N LEU A 118 -1.33 -3.77 22.07
CA LEU A 118 -1.38 -2.69 23.07
C LEU A 118 -2.42 -2.90 24.18
N HIS A 119 -3.30 -3.89 24.03
CA HIS A 119 -4.26 -4.29 25.06
C HIS A 119 -3.75 -5.43 25.97
N MET A 120 -2.55 -5.93 25.74
CA MET A 120 -1.93 -6.90 26.65
C MET A 120 -1.59 -6.22 27.97
N ALA A 121 -1.79 -6.96 29.07
CA ALA A 121 -1.39 -6.48 30.39
C ALA A 121 0.12 -6.21 30.44
N THR A 122 0.50 -5.13 31.11
CA THR A 122 1.90 -4.89 31.47
C THR A 122 2.36 -5.89 32.54
N PHE A 123 3.67 -6.00 32.75
CA PHE A 123 4.23 -6.84 33.83
C PHE A 123 3.64 -6.51 35.21
N GLN A 124 3.44 -5.22 35.50
CA GLN A 124 2.84 -4.76 36.76
C GLN A 124 1.38 -5.20 36.89
N GLU A 125 0.57 -5.01 35.83
CA GLU A 125 -0.84 -5.39 35.81
C GLU A 125 -1.04 -6.91 35.94
N ALA A 126 -0.14 -7.70 35.36
CA ALA A 126 -0.18 -9.16 35.41
C ALA A 126 0.47 -9.76 36.68
N GLY A 127 1.09 -8.93 37.54
CA GLY A 127 1.83 -9.41 38.72
C GLY A 127 3.06 -10.25 38.38
N VAL A 128 3.72 -9.98 37.25
CA VAL A 128 4.87 -10.74 36.74
C VAL A 128 6.17 -9.97 36.97
N SER A 129 7.17 -10.61 37.58
CA SER A 129 8.52 -10.04 37.75
C SER A 129 9.18 -9.73 36.39
N ARG A 130 9.94 -8.63 36.30
CA ARG A 130 10.67 -8.24 35.07
C ARG A 130 12.08 -8.83 34.96
N GLY A 131 12.44 -9.75 35.86
CA GLY A 131 13.82 -10.08 36.21
C GLY A 131 14.17 -9.50 37.56
#